data_AF-A0A971UEC3-F1
#
_entry.id   AF-A0A971UEC3-F1
#
_cell.length_a   1.000
_cell.length_b   1.000
_cell.length_c   1.000
_cell.angle_alpha   90.00
_cell.angle_beta   90.00
_cell.angle_gamma   90.00
#
_symmetry.space_group_name_H-M   'P 1'
#
loop_
_entity.id
_entity.type
_entity.pdbx_description
1 polymer ?
#
loop_
_entity_poly.entity_id
_entity_poly.type
_entity_poly.pdbx_seq_one_letter_code
_entity_poly.pdbx_strand_id
1 'polypeptide(L)'
;MNTDDYLDLGDDLEITKTTRRASGGGTWVSGRIAGYRFEALVFPEHALNPEWELGDSRISKLWLSRIANKETSFNWDRGIDIPAASKKAQAVVDFLAAGLAEHIYGK
;
A
#
# COMPACT_ATOMS: atom_id res chain seq x y z
N MET A 1 7.59 -11.94 -12.43
CA MET A 1 7.81 -10.48 -12.39
C MET A 1 9.31 -10.29 -12.42
N ASN A 2 9.82 -9.42 -13.29
CA ASN A 2 11.26 -9.18 -13.37
C ASN A 2 11.70 -8.31 -12.19
N THR A 3 12.88 -8.57 -11.65
CA THR A 3 13.47 -7.77 -10.57
C THR A 3 13.66 -6.30 -10.97
N ASP A 4 13.81 -6.04 -12.27
CA ASP A 4 13.92 -4.70 -12.84
C ASP A 4 12.67 -3.84 -12.58
N ASP A 5 11.47 -4.44 -12.57
CA ASP A 5 10.23 -3.71 -12.31
C ASP A 5 10.20 -3.16 -10.86
N TYR A 6 10.81 -3.87 -9.90
CA TYR A 6 10.84 -3.45 -8.49
C TYR A 6 11.84 -2.32 -8.23
N LEU A 7 12.94 -2.26 -8.98
CA LEU A 7 13.93 -1.18 -8.87
C LEU A 7 13.33 0.16 -9.31
N ASP A 8 12.55 0.17 -10.40
CA ASP A 8 11.81 1.35 -10.87
C ASP A 8 10.76 1.82 -9.84
N LEU A 9 10.06 0.87 -9.20
CA LEU A 9 9.08 1.17 -8.16
C LEU A 9 9.70 1.78 -6.90
N GLY A 10 10.88 1.32 -6.50
CA GLY A 10 11.61 1.84 -5.34
C GLY A 10 12.03 3.30 -5.53
N ASP A 11 12.58 3.62 -6.69
CA ASP A 11 13.05 4.98 -7.01
C ASP A 11 11.89 5.98 -7.19
N ASP A 12 10.70 5.52 -7.61
CA ASP A 12 9.51 6.35 -7.79
C ASP A 12 8.61 6.47 -6.55
N LEU A 13 8.93 5.78 -5.44
CA LEU A 13 8.15 5.87 -4.22
C LEU A 13 8.35 7.24 -3.54
N GLU A 14 7.28 8.02 -3.49
CA GLU A 14 7.22 9.30 -2.76
C GLU A 14 6.19 9.22 -1.62
N ILE A 15 6.63 9.26 -0.37
CA ILE A 15 5.74 9.43 0.79
C ILE A 15 5.42 10.92 0.95
N THR A 16 4.16 11.28 0.76
CA THR A 16 3.70 12.68 0.81
C THR A 16 3.13 13.07 2.17
N LYS A 17 2.60 12.10 2.92
CA LYS A 17 2.04 12.34 4.25
C LYS A 17 2.04 11.07 5.09
N THR A 18 2.44 11.20 6.35
CA THR A 18 2.16 10.21 7.40
C THR A 18 1.32 10.85 8.49
N THR A 19 0.34 10.14 9.01
CA THR A 19 -0.52 10.64 10.09
C THR A 19 -0.95 9.50 10.97
N ARG A 20 -0.66 9.60 12.27
CA ARG A 20 -1.15 8.63 13.24
C ARG A 20 -2.68 8.55 13.17
N ARG A 21 -3.22 7.34 13.17
CA ARG A 21 -4.67 7.15 13.16
C ARG A 21 -5.31 7.80 14.40
N ALA A 22 -6.43 8.50 14.21
CA ALA A 22 -7.09 9.26 15.27
C ALA A 22 -7.63 8.38 16.42
N SER A 23 -7.96 7.12 16.14
CA SER A 23 -8.40 6.13 17.13
C SER A 23 -7.93 4.74 16.70
N GLY A 24 -7.51 3.92 17.67
CA GLY A 24 -6.83 2.65 17.45
C GLY A 24 -5.35 2.79 17.12
N GLY A 25 -4.71 1.67 16.80
CA GLY A 25 -3.32 1.64 16.33
C GLY A 25 -3.17 2.03 14.85
N GLY A 26 -1.92 2.13 14.41
CA GLY A 26 -1.55 2.31 13.01
C GLY A 26 -1.34 3.76 12.57
N THR A 27 -0.75 3.88 11.39
CA THR A 27 -0.38 5.13 10.73
C THR A 27 -0.97 5.13 9.33
N TRP A 28 -1.69 6.19 8.99
CA TRP A 28 -2.08 6.48 7.63
C TRP A 28 -0.87 6.99 6.86
N VAL A 29 -0.61 6.39 5.70
CA VAL A 29 0.49 6.72 4.81
C VAL A 29 -0.10 7.03 3.44
N SER A 30 0.10 8.26 2.98
CA SER A 30 -0.30 8.69 1.64
C SER A 30 0.95 8.93 0.81
N GLY A 31 0.92 8.48 -0.45
CA GLY A 31 2.08 8.61 -1.32
C GLY A 31 1.75 8.47 -2.80
N ARG A 32 2.80 8.54 -3.60
CA ARG A 32 2.77 8.32 -5.05
C ARG A 32 3.80 7.28 -5.43
N ILE A 33 3.48 6.49 -6.45
CA ILE A 33 4.35 5.47 -7.00
C ILE A 33 3.82 5.01 -8.36
N ALA A 34 4.69 4.90 -9.35
CA ALA A 34 4.45 4.41 -10.71
C ALA A 34 3.26 5.05 -11.45
N GLY A 35 2.99 6.33 -11.20
CA GLY A 35 1.82 7.04 -11.74
C GLY A 35 0.49 6.79 -11.00
N TYR A 36 0.55 6.19 -9.82
CA TYR A 36 -0.56 6.02 -8.89
C TYR A 36 -0.39 6.93 -7.68
N ARG A 37 -1.51 7.35 -7.10
CA ARG A 37 -1.60 7.79 -5.71
C ARG A 37 -2.07 6.61 -4.87
N PHE A 38 -1.59 6.52 -3.64
CA PHE A 38 -2.07 5.53 -2.69
C PHE A 38 -2.35 6.12 -1.32
N GLU A 39 -3.23 5.44 -0.59
CA GLU A 39 -3.40 5.62 0.86
C GLU A 39 -3.43 4.24 1.51
N ALA A 40 -2.60 4.07 2.54
CA ALA A 40 -2.46 2.81 3.27
C ALA A 40 -2.60 3.05 4.77
N LEU A 41 -3.27 2.12 5.47
CA LEU A 41 -3.27 2.07 6.93
C LEU A 41 -2.33 0.95 7.39
N VAL A 42 -1.21 1.36 7.98
CA VAL A 42 -0.06 0.48 8.27
C VAL A 42 0.17 0.35 9.77
N PHE A 43 0.39 -0.86 10.26
CA PHE A 43 0.58 -1.17 11.68
C PHE A 43 2.02 -1.60 12.00
N PRO A 44 2.50 -1.37 13.22
CA PRO A 44 3.84 -1.82 13.64
C PRO A 44 3.92 -3.35 13.78
N GLU A 45 2.81 -3.99 14.10
CA GLU A 45 2.67 -5.43 14.34
C GLU A 45 1.56 -6.03 13.46
N HIS A 46 1.60 -7.34 13.26
CA HIS A 46 0.58 -8.07 12.49
C HIS A 46 -0.80 -8.00 13.16
N ALA A 47 -1.84 -8.11 12.34
CA ALA A 47 -3.21 -8.14 12.82
C ALA A 47 -3.46 -9.42 13.64
N LEU A 48 -4.25 -9.30 14.72
CA LEU A 48 -4.70 -10.45 15.51
C LEU A 48 -5.53 -11.45 14.68
N ASN A 49 -6.27 -10.94 13.68
CA ASN A 49 -6.92 -11.75 12.66
C ASN A 49 -6.19 -11.53 11.33
N PRO A 50 -5.52 -12.55 10.77
CA PRO A 50 -4.83 -12.46 9.48
C PRO A 50 -5.72 -12.01 8.32
N GLU A 51 -7.03 -12.26 8.35
CA GLU A 51 -7.96 -11.84 7.28
C GLU A 51 -8.10 -10.30 7.19
N TRP A 52 -7.73 -9.59 8.26
CA TRP A 52 -7.73 -8.13 8.28
C TRP A 52 -6.48 -7.54 7.66
N GLU A 53 -5.51 -8.37 7.31
CA GLU A 53 -4.22 -8.00 6.76
C GLU A 53 -4.15 -8.36 5.28
N LEU A 54 -3.60 -7.45 4.48
CA LEU A 54 -3.29 -7.74 3.08
C LEU A 54 -2.06 -8.64 3.03
N GLY A 55 -2.26 -9.96 2.97
CA GLY A 55 -1.16 -10.91 3.06
C GLY A 55 -0.46 -10.82 4.42
N ASP A 56 0.87 -10.72 4.41
CA ASP A 56 1.73 -10.64 5.62
C ASP A 56 2.39 -9.24 5.74
N SER A 57 1.66 -8.19 5.36
CA SER A 57 2.19 -6.84 5.14
C SER A 57 2.05 -5.87 6.32
N ARG A 58 1.27 -6.21 7.35
CA ARG A 58 0.76 -5.29 8.39
C ARG A 58 -0.06 -4.12 7.84
N ILE A 59 -0.60 -4.25 6.64
CA ILE A 59 -1.50 -3.26 6.02
C ILE A 59 -2.94 -3.75 6.14
N SER A 60 -3.79 -2.98 6.82
CA SER A 60 -5.20 -3.34 6.97
C SER A 60 -6.12 -2.68 5.94
N LYS A 61 -5.65 -1.60 5.32
CA LYS A 61 -6.35 -0.88 4.25
C LYS A 61 -5.34 -0.39 3.24
N LEU A 62 -5.63 -0.59 1.96
CA LEU A 62 -4.83 -0.07 0.85
C LEU A 62 -5.75 0.33 -0.30
N TRP A 63 -5.63 1.58 -0.71
CA TRP A 63 -6.32 2.11 -1.87
C TRP A 63 -5.32 2.67 -2.88
N LEU A 64 -5.48 2.33 -4.15
CA LEU A 64 -4.71 2.90 -5.27
C LEU A 64 -5.65 3.59 -6.26
N SER A 65 -5.21 4.74 -6.75
CA SER A 65 -5.91 5.47 -7.82
C SER A 65 -4.92 6.00 -8.84
N ARG A 66 -5.26 5.92 -10.13
CA ARG A 66 -4.44 6.46 -11.21
C ARG A 66 -4.39 7.98 -11.12
N ILE A 67 -3.21 8.57 -11.25
CA ILE A 67 -3.07 10.03 -11.24
C ILE A 67 -3.71 10.64 -12.50
N ALA A 68 -3.56 9.99 -13.66
CA ALA A 68 -3.99 10.53 -14.95
C ALA A 68 -5.51 10.78 -15.05
N ASN A 69 -6.33 9.87 -14.51
CA ASN A 69 -7.79 9.92 -14.66
C ASN A 69 -8.56 9.73 -13.34
N LYS A 70 -7.86 9.61 -12.20
CA LYS A 70 -8.42 9.47 -10.84
C LYS A 70 -9.21 8.18 -10.59
N GLU A 71 -9.24 7.25 -11.54
CA GLU A 71 -9.93 5.97 -11.36
C GLU A 71 -9.28 5.13 -10.28
N THR A 72 -10.09 4.48 -9.44
CA THR A 72 -9.63 3.48 -8.48
C THR A 72 -9.10 2.28 -9.24
N SER A 73 -7.86 1.88 -8.97
CA SER A 73 -7.21 0.73 -9.60
C SER A 73 -7.00 -0.44 -8.65
N PHE A 74 -7.21 -0.25 -7.35
CA PHE A 74 -7.23 -1.30 -6.33
C PHE A 74 -7.87 -0.75 -5.05
N ASN A 75 -8.65 -1.56 -4.35
CA ASN A 75 -9.17 -1.23 -3.02
C ASN A 75 -9.25 -2.47 -2.13
N TRP A 76 -8.60 -2.38 -0.97
CA TRP A 76 -8.65 -3.37 0.11
C TRP A 76 -8.99 -2.68 1.42
N ASP A 77 -10.01 -3.16 2.12
CA ASP A 77 -10.36 -2.75 3.48
C ASP A 77 -10.76 -3.99 4.29
N ARG A 78 -9.74 -4.69 4.82
CA ARG A 78 -9.90 -5.98 5.53
C ARG A 78 -10.62 -7.03 4.68
N GLY A 79 -10.24 -7.09 3.42
CA GLY A 79 -10.87 -7.88 2.37
C GLY A 79 -10.82 -7.14 1.05
N ILE A 80 -10.82 -7.90 -0.05
CA ILE A 80 -10.78 -7.32 -1.39
C ILE A 80 -12.13 -6.72 -1.74
N ASP A 81 -12.13 -5.41 -2.04
CA ASP A 81 -13.31 -4.70 -2.54
C ASP A 81 -13.19 -4.50 -4.06
N ILE A 82 -12.02 -4.04 -4.52
CA ILE A 82 -11.71 -3.88 -5.95
C ILE A 82 -10.36 -4.56 -6.25
N PRO A 83 -10.32 -5.61 -7.09
CA PRO A 83 -9.07 -6.25 -7.51
C PRO A 83 -8.20 -5.30 -8.33
N ALA A 84 -6.91 -5.61 -8.42
CA ALA A 84 -5.97 -4.80 -9.18
C ALA A 84 -6.40 -4.72 -10.66
N ALA A 85 -6.60 -3.51 -11.16
CA ALA A 85 -7.10 -3.26 -12.51
C ALA A 85 -6.08 -3.60 -13.62
N SER A 86 -4.82 -3.87 -13.28
CA SER A 86 -3.77 -4.26 -14.23
C SER A 86 -2.60 -4.95 -13.53
N LYS A 87 -1.73 -5.59 -14.31
CA LYS A 87 -0.45 -6.14 -13.82
C LYS A 87 0.42 -5.08 -13.15
N LYS A 88 0.41 -3.84 -13.66
CA LYS A 88 1.15 -2.71 -13.08
C LYS A 88 0.58 -2.34 -11.70
N ALA A 89 -0.75 -2.24 -11.58
CA ALA A 89 -1.38 -1.98 -10.30
C ALA A 89 -1.09 -3.11 -9.29
N GLN A 90 -1.11 -4.37 -9.73
CA GLN A 90 -0.74 -5.51 -8.89
C GLN A 90 0.71 -5.43 -8.42
N ALA A 91 1.67 -5.11 -9.31
CA ALA A 91 3.07 -4.96 -8.93
C ALA A 91 3.29 -3.84 -7.88
N VAL A 92 2.55 -2.72 -7.99
CA VAL A 92 2.57 -1.67 -6.97
C VAL A 92 2.01 -2.18 -5.64
N VAL A 93 0.89 -2.91 -5.66
CA VAL A 93 0.31 -3.51 -4.46
C VAL A 93 1.30 -4.47 -3.79
N ASP A 94 1.92 -5.36 -4.57
CA ASP A 94 2.89 -6.34 -4.07
C ASP A 94 4.13 -5.64 -3.48
N PHE A 95 4.64 -4.60 -4.15
CA PHE A 95 5.75 -3.78 -3.66
C PHE A 95 5.43 -3.10 -2.31
N LEU A 96 4.27 -2.44 -2.21
CA LEU A 96 3.85 -1.78 -0.98
C LEU A 96 3.61 -2.81 0.15
N ALA A 97 2.99 -3.94 -0.16
CA ALA A 97 2.75 -5.01 0.80
C ALA A 97 4.07 -5.64 1.31
N ALA A 98 5.10 -5.74 0.46
CA ALA A 98 6.38 -6.31 0.83
C ALA A 98 7.22 -5.42 1.75
N GLY A 99 7.09 -4.09 1.67
CA GLY A 99 8.07 -3.18 2.29
C GLY A 99 7.54 -1.98 3.05
N LEU A 100 6.28 -1.56 2.86
CA LEU A 100 5.82 -0.27 3.39
C LEU A 100 5.81 -0.24 4.93
N ALA A 101 5.47 -1.35 5.59
CA ALA A 101 5.49 -1.40 7.05
C ALA A 101 6.91 -1.31 7.64
N GLU A 102 7.89 -1.98 7.03
CA GLU A 102 9.30 -1.82 7.40
C GLU A 102 9.81 -0.42 7.09
N HIS A 103 9.39 0.19 5.99
CA HIS A 103 9.79 1.58 5.69
C HIS A 103 9.27 2.60 6.72
N ILE A 104 8.12 2.34 7.34
CA ILE A 104 7.46 3.27 8.28
C ILE A 104 7.86 3.01 9.74
N TYR A 105 8.11 1.75 10.11
CA TYR A 105 8.41 1.36 11.50
C TYR A 105 9.81 0.76 11.69
N GLY A 106 10.49 0.36 10.62
CA GLY A 106 11.88 -0.08 10.64
C GLY A 106 12.79 1.09 11.00
N LYS A 107 13.72 0.83 11.92
CA LYS A 107 14.70 1.80 12.39
C LYS A 107 15.94 1.80 11.53
#